data_AF-A0A2V9N834-F1
#
_entry.id   AF-A0A2V9N834-F1
#
_cell.length_a   1.000
_cell.length_b   1.000
_cell.length_c   1.000
_cell.angle_alpha   90.00
_cell.angle_beta   90.00
_cell.angle_gamma   90.00
#
_symmetry.space_group_name_H-M   'P 1'
#
loop_
_entity.id
_entity.type
_entity.pdbx_description
1 polymer ?
#
loop_
_entity_poly.entity_id
_entity_poly.type
_entity_poly.pdbx_seq_one_letter_code
_entity_poly.pdbx_strand_id
1 'polypeptide(L)'
;MSIGDQPTQDDVDSLASFVEAVAELDSEPFFSRDEPRKLSSSGDKFTYHLGDRFHFRSALITFRRIWMKGDAENFEHVCNVIWKFTTPPPNTFLAFIRDSIRKELDEEPQWPRPINVQAES
;
A
#
# COMPACT_ATOMS: atom_id res chain seq x y z
N MET A 1 7.87 26.42 -5.36
CA MET A 1 8.09 25.14 -4.66
C MET A 1 8.84 25.46 -3.38
N SER A 2 8.17 25.40 -2.23
CA SER A 2 8.86 25.57 -0.95
C SER A 2 9.53 24.25 -0.58
N ILE A 3 10.85 24.25 -0.59
CA ILE A 3 11.69 23.29 0.11
C ILE A 3 11.43 23.56 1.60
N GLY A 4 10.75 22.70 2.35
CA GLY A 4 10.45 23.04 3.74
C GLY A 4 9.65 22.07 4.60
N ASP A 5 8.85 21.16 4.06
CA ASP A 5 8.18 20.17 4.90
C ASP A 5 9.14 19.01 5.16
N GLN A 6 9.68 18.94 6.37
CA GLN A 6 10.32 17.71 6.87
C GLN A 6 9.23 16.71 7.28
N PRO A 7 9.46 15.39 7.13
CA PRO A 7 8.53 14.39 7.64
C PRO A 7 8.40 14.53 9.16
N THR A 8 7.17 14.39 9.66
CA THR A 8 6.92 14.31 11.10
C THR A 8 7.46 13.00 11.66
N GLN A 9 7.53 12.88 12.99
CA GLN A 9 7.89 11.60 13.61
C GLN A 9 6.87 10.51 13.23
N ASP A 10 5.58 10.85 13.19
CA ASP A 10 4.51 9.93 12.77
C ASP A 10 4.72 9.46 11.32
N ASP A 11 5.12 10.35 10.40
CA ASP A 11 5.42 9.99 9.01
C ASP A 11 6.58 8.98 8.92
N VAL A 12 7.61 9.16 9.75
CA VAL A 12 8.78 8.27 9.83
C VAL A 12 8.39 6.92 10.44
N ASP A 13 7.63 6.94 11.53
CA ASP A 13 7.20 5.75 12.26
C ASP A 13 6.25 4.89 11.40
N SER A 14 5.32 5.52 10.67
CA SER A 14 4.46 4.84 9.70
C SER A 14 5.25 4.18 8.58
N LEU A 15 6.25 4.86 8.03
CA LEU A 15 7.11 4.27 6.99
C LEU A 15 7.92 3.09 7.53
N ALA A 16 8.51 3.23 8.72
CA ALA A 16 9.26 2.16 9.37
C ALA A 16 8.38 0.93 9.62
N SER A 17 7.20 1.16 10.21
CA SER A 17 6.23 0.11 10.52
C SER A 17 5.72 -0.59 9.27
N PHE A 18 5.50 0.15 8.17
CA PHE A 18 5.18 -0.42 6.87
C PHE A 18 6.29 -1.31 6.30
N VAL A 19 7.55 -0.87 6.38
CA VAL A 19 8.69 -1.66 5.92
C VAL A 19 8.81 -2.96 6.71
N GLU A 20 8.60 -2.91 8.02
CA GLU A 20 8.57 -4.10 8.88
C GLU A 20 7.43 -5.03 8.50
N ALA A 21 6.21 -4.52 8.33
CA ALA A 21 5.06 -5.31 7.92
C ALA A 21 5.28 -5.94 6.53
N VAL A 22 5.88 -5.24 5.57
CA VAL A 22 6.20 -5.82 4.25
C VAL A 22 7.27 -6.91 4.37
N ALA A 23 8.28 -6.74 5.22
CA ALA A 23 9.31 -7.75 5.45
C ALA A 23 8.76 -9.00 6.15
N GLU A 24 7.89 -8.82 7.15
CA GLU A 24 7.12 -9.92 7.75
C GLU A 24 6.33 -10.65 6.66
N LEU A 25 5.57 -9.92 5.84
CA LEU A 25 4.73 -10.48 4.79
C LEU A 25 5.53 -11.27 3.74
N ASP A 26 6.71 -10.78 3.35
CA ASP A 26 7.61 -11.48 2.41
C ASP A 26 8.20 -12.77 3.00
N SER A 27 8.32 -12.85 4.33
CA SER A 27 8.78 -14.05 5.02
C SER A 27 7.70 -15.14 5.17
N GLU A 28 6.43 -14.79 4.93
CA GLU A 28 5.31 -15.71 5.09
C GLU A 28 5.28 -16.78 3.98
N PRO A 29 4.96 -18.05 4.30
CA PRO A 29 4.84 -19.14 3.32
C PRO A 29 3.93 -18.80 2.14
N PHE A 30 2.87 -18.01 2.37
CA PHE A 30 1.92 -17.57 1.34
C PHE A 30 2.54 -16.73 0.22
N PHE A 31 3.67 -16.06 0.48
CA PHE A 31 4.40 -15.28 -0.53
C PHE A 31 5.68 -15.99 -1.02
N SER A 32 5.90 -17.24 -0.60
CA SER A 32 7.04 -18.04 -1.06
C SER A 32 7.00 -18.27 -2.57
N ARG A 33 8.17 -18.47 -3.19
CA ARG A 33 8.30 -18.64 -4.65
C ARG A 33 7.54 -19.84 -5.21
N ASP A 34 7.28 -20.82 -4.36
CA ASP A 34 6.59 -22.06 -4.70
C ASP A 34 5.06 -21.91 -4.71
N GLU A 35 4.54 -20.82 -4.16
CA GLU A 35 3.11 -20.53 -4.17
C GLU A 35 2.60 -20.14 -5.56
N PRO A 36 1.49 -20.73 -6.04
CA PRO A 36 0.95 -20.44 -7.36
C PRO A 36 0.48 -18.99 -7.42
N ARG A 37 1.03 -18.24 -8.38
CA ARG A 37 0.62 -16.85 -8.65
C ARG A 37 0.19 -16.72 -10.10
N LYS A 38 -1.00 -16.18 -10.32
CA LYS A 38 -1.53 -15.96 -11.66
C LYS A 38 -2.19 -14.61 -11.75
N LEU A 39 -1.76 -13.81 -12.72
CA LEU A 39 -2.50 -12.64 -13.16
C LEU A 39 -3.37 -13.05 -14.35
N SER A 40 -4.65 -12.69 -14.28
CA SER A 40 -5.57 -12.81 -15.41
C SER A 40 -6.23 -11.45 -15.66
N SER A 41 -6.53 -11.16 -16.92
CA SER A 41 -7.24 -9.95 -17.33
C SER A 41 -8.48 -10.34 -18.12
N SER A 42 -9.63 -9.79 -17.76
CA SER A 42 -10.90 -9.97 -18.48
C SER A 42 -11.57 -8.61 -18.65
N GLY A 43 -11.59 -8.11 -19.88
CA GLY A 43 -12.01 -6.74 -20.18
C GLY A 43 -11.15 -5.73 -19.41
N ASP A 44 -11.79 -4.83 -18.67
CA ASP A 44 -11.15 -3.80 -17.83
C ASP A 44 -10.71 -4.29 -16.44
N LYS A 45 -10.96 -5.55 -16.10
CA LYS A 45 -10.66 -6.09 -14.76
C LYS A 45 -9.39 -6.92 -14.78
N PHE A 46 -8.50 -6.64 -13.83
CA PHE A 46 -7.38 -7.50 -13.47
C PHE A 46 -7.77 -8.36 -12.27
N THR A 47 -7.50 -9.66 -12.35
CA THR A 47 -7.71 -10.61 -11.25
C THR A 47 -6.39 -11.28 -10.92
N TYR A 48 -5.92 -11.03 -9.70
CA TYR A 48 -4.73 -11.64 -9.13
C TYR A 48 -5.14 -12.86 -8.31
N HIS A 49 -4.67 -14.03 -8.72
CA HIS A 49 -4.74 -15.26 -7.94
C HIS A 49 -3.41 -15.42 -7.21
N LEU A 50 -3.46 -15.47 -5.88
CA LEU A 50 -2.30 -15.56 -5.01
C LEU A 50 -2.45 -16.77 -4.10
N GLY A 51 -1.48 -17.68 -4.20
CA GLY A 51 -1.19 -18.73 -3.24
C GLY A 51 -2.36 -19.65 -2.88
N ASP A 52 -2.10 -20.45 -1.85
CA ASP A 52 -3.07 -21.36 -1.24
C ASP A 52 -3.75 -20.70 -0.02
N ARG A 53 -5.06 -20.92 0.12
CA ARG A 53 -5.87 -20.40 1.23
C ARG A 53 -5.36 -20.84 2.61
N PHE A 54 -4.77 -22.03 2.73
CA PHE A 54 -4.22 -22.55 3.97
C PHE A 54 -2.99 -21.75 4.40
N HIS A 55 -2.11 -21.39 3.47
CA HIS A 55 -0.95 -20.55 3.74
C HIS A 55 -1.34 -19.09 3.98
N PHE A 56 -2.43 -18.60 3.36
CA PHE A 56 -2.90 -17.23 3.61
C PHE A 56 -3.19 -16.94 5.08
N ARG A 57 -3.57 -17.95 5.87
CA ARG A 57 -3.86 -17.77 7.29
C ARG A 57 -2.66 -17.28 8.09
N SER A 58 -1.44 -17.66 7.72
CA SER A 58 -0.23 -17.19 8.39
C SER A 58 0.04 -15.72 8.07
N ALA A 59 -0.22 -15.31 6.82
CA ALA A 59 -0.06 -13.93 6.36
C ALA A 59 -1.21 -12.97 6.68
N LEU A 60 -2.36 -13.47 7.16
CA LEU A 60 -3.60 -12.69 7.26
C LEU A 60 -3.46 -11.45 8.13
N ILE A 61 -2.75 -11.55 9.26
CA ILE A 61 -2.61 -10.44 10.22
C ILE A 61 -1.76 -9.32 9.63
N THR A 62 -0.59 -9.66 9.09
CA THR A 62 0.31 -8.69 8.46
C THR A 62 -0.30 -8.11 7.18
N PHE A 63 -1.01 -8.93 6.40
CA PHE A 63 -1.79 -8.45 5.25
C PHE A 63 -2.85 -7.43 5.69
N ARG A 64 -3.56 -7.70 6.80
CA ARG A 64 -4.57 -6.78 7.33
C ARG A 64 -3.97 -5.43 7.71
N ARG A 65 -2.83 -5.41 8.42
CA ARG A 65 -2.12 -4.17 8.82
C ARG A 65 -1.79 -3.28 7.62
N ILE A 66 -1.35 -3.89 6.52
CA ILE A 66 -0.98 -3.15 5.30
C ILE A 66 -2.20 -2.59 4.57
N TRP A 67 -3.32 -3.32 4.54
CA TRP A 67 -4.46 -2.98 3.67
C TRP A 67 -5.65 -2.35 4.39
N MET A 68 -5.76 -2.44 5.72
CA MET A 68 -6.87 -1.84 6.47
C MET A 68 -6.62 -0.38 6.82
N LYS A 69 -7.69 0.42 6.74
CA LYS A 69 -7.65 1.84 7.12
C LYS A 69 -7.60 1.97 8.64
N GLY A 70 -6.82 2.94 9.12
CA GLY A 70 -6.63 3.21 10.55
C GLY A 70 -5.31 2.68 11.12
N ASP A 71 -4.67 1.73 10.44
CA ASP A 71 -3.35 1.23 10.82
C ASP A 71 -2.23 2.16 10.30
N ALA A 72 -1.15 2.32 11.09
CA ALA A 72 -0.03 3.19 10.74
C ALA A 72 0.71 2.70 9.48
N GLU A 73 0.69 1.39 9.27
CA GLU A 73 1.25 0.66 8.14
C GLU A 73 0.32 0.65 6.91
N ASN A 74 -0.77 1.42 6.92
CA ASN A 74 -1.69 1.40 5.80
C ASN A 74 -0.99 1.87 4.51
N PHE A 75 -1.10 1.05 3.46
CA PHE A 75 -0.46 1.28 2.16
C PHE A 75 -0.81 2.64 1.54
N GLU A 76 -2.08 3.06 1.63
CA GLU A 76 -2.54 4.34 1.09
C GLU A 76 -1.91 5.52 1.84
N HIS A 77 -1.86 5.44 3.17
CA HIS A 77 -1.21 6.42 4.02
C HIS A 77 0.29 6.53 3.71
N VAL A 78 1.01 5.41 3.65
CA VAL A 78 2.45 5.38 3.35
C VAL A 78 2.75 5.92 1.95
N CYS A 79 1.91 5.60 0.95
CA CYS A 79 2.03 6.19 -0.38
C CYS A 79 1.88 7.72 -0.37
N ASN A 80 0.96 8.27 0.44
CA ASN A 80 0.83 9.71 0.64
C ASN A 80 2.13 10.32 1.21
N VAL A 81 2.66 9.72 2.27
CA VAL A 81 3.90 10.16 2.94
C VAL A 81 5.03 10.20 1.92
N ILE A 82 5.27 9.09 1.22
CA ILE A 82 6.33 9.00 0.21
C ILE A 82 6.13 10.10 -0.84
N TRP A 83 4.94 10.22 -1.43
CA TRP A 83 4.65 11.19 -2.48
C TRP A 83 4.84 12.65 -2.03
N LYS A 84 4.51 12.96 -0.77
CA LYS A 84 4.71 14.29 -0.19
C LYS A 84 6.19 14.69 -0.11
N PHE A 85 7.07 13.73 0.17
CA PHE A 85 8.48 14.02 0.50
C PHE A 85 9.50 13.58 -0.57
N THR A 86 9.09 12.87 -1.63
CA THR A 86 9.98 12.53 -2.75
C THR A 86 9.73 13.42 -3.97
N THR A 87 10.78 14.14 -4.39
CA THR A 87 10.80 14.87 -5.67
C THR A 87 12.05 14.44 -6.46
N PRO A 88 11.92 13.91 -7.69
CA PRO A 88 10.67 13.62 -8.41
C PRO A 88 9.84 12.52 -7.70
N PRO A 89 8.51 12.46 -7.93
CA PRO A 89 7.68 11.42 -7.35
C PRO A 89 8.22 10.03 -7.75
N PRO A 90 8.15 9.01 -6.87
CA PRO A 90 8.85 7.77 -7.12
C PRO A 90 8.16 6.96 -8.21
N ASN A 91 9.02 6.19 -8.92
CA ASN A 91 8.85 5.25 -10.03
C ASN A 91 7.49 5.09 -10.78
N THR A 92 7.60 4.52 -11.97
CA THR A 92 6.47 4.16 -12.85
C THR A 92 5.42 3.25 -12.21
N PHE A 93 5.78 2.48 -11.18
CA PHE A 93 4.87 1.58 -10.46
C PHE A 93 3.92 2.34 -9.53
N LEU A 94 4.37 3.37 -8.81
CA LEU A 94 3.46 4.22 -8.03
C LEU A 94 2.55 5.04 -8.95
N ALA A 95 3.05 5.50 -10.09
CA ALA A 95 2.24 6.14 -11.12
C ALA A 95 1.19 5.17 -11.70
N PHE A 96 1.55 3.90 -11.92
CA PHE A 96 0.61 2.86 -12.37
C PHE A 96 -0.48 2.55 -11.32
N ILE A 97 -0.10 2.44 -10.05
CA ILE A 97 -1.06 2.26 -8.94
C ILE A 97 -2.01 3.46 -8.88
N ARG A 98 -1.49 4.69 -8.99
CA ARG A 98 -2.28 5.92 -9.05
C ARG A 98 -3.31 5.89 -10.18
N ASP A 99 -2.88 5.53 -11.38
CA ASP A 99 -3.75 5.50 -12.56
C ASP A 99 -4.81 4.40 -12.44
N SER A 100 -4.47 3.27 -11.82
CA SER A 100 -5.40 2.16 -11.54
C SER A 100 -6.46 2.57 -10.51
N ILE A 101 -6.08 3.22 -9.41
CA ILE A 101 -7.00 3.72 -8.38
C ILE A 101 -7.91 4.83 -8.94
N ARG A 102 -7.37 5.73 -9.77
CA ARG A 102 -8.16 6.76 -10.48
C ARG A 102 -9.24 6.14 -11.35
N LYS A 103 -8.90 5.08 -12.10
CA LYS A 103 -9.85 4.38 -12.98
C LYS A 103 -10.98 3.71 -12.19
N GLU A 104 -10.68 3.18 -11.00
CA GLU A 104 -11.67 2.48 -10.17
C GLU A 104 -12.58 3.42 -9.37
N LEU A 105 -12.09 4.59 -8.96
CA LEU A 105 -12.83 5.53 -8.12
C LEU A 105 -13.63 6.59 -8.90
N ASP A 106 -13.47 6.68 -10.22
CA ASP A 106 -14.10 7.68 -11.12
C ASP A 106 -13.94 9.15 -10.65
N GLU A 107 -12.91 9.39 -9.83
CA GLU A 107 -12.57 10.68 -9.26
C GLU A 107 -11.10 10.98 -9.58
N GLU A 108 -10.76 12.26 -9.75
CA GLU A 108 -9.36 12.69 -9.87
C GLU A 108 -8.78 12.81 -8.46
N PRO A 109 -7.96 11.85 -7.99
CA PRO A 109 -7.57 11.83 -6.61
C PRO A 109 -6.61 13.00 -6.33
N GLN A 110 -7.03 13.94 -5.47
CA GLN A 110 -6.15 15.00 -4.97
C GLN A 110 -5.14 14.37 -4.01
N TRP A 111 -3.90 14.25 -4.47
CA TRP A 111 -2.78 13.75 -3.68
C TRP A 111 -1.90 14.91 -3.18
N PRO A 112 -1.41 14.88 -1.93
CA PRO A 112 -1.74 13.89 -0.91
C PRO A 112 -3.22 14.01 -0.48
N ARG A 113 -3.89 12.87 -0.28
CA ARG A 113 -5.27 12.87 0.21
C ARG A 113 -5.27 13.38 1.65
N PRO A 114 -6.27 14.18 2.06
CA PRO A 114 -6.43 14.52 3.47
C PRO A 114 -6.56 13.23 4.27
N ILE A 115 -5.57 12.97 5.14
CA ILE A 115 -5.57 11.84 6.05
C ILE A 115 -6.62 12.16 7.12
N ASN A 116 -7.75 11.46 7.09
CA ASN A 116 -8.74 11.59 8.15
C ASN A 116 -8.33 10.70 9.31
N VAL A 117 -7.59 11.27 10.27
CA VAL A 117 -7.10 10.57 11.48
C VAL A 117 -8.23 10.29 12.49
N GLN A 118 -9.48 10.67 12.18
CA GLN A 118 -10.64 10.32 13.01
C GLN A 118 -11.17 8.94 12.63
N ALA A 119 -10.46 7.90 13.05
CA ALA A 119 -10.99 6.54 13.11
C ALA A 119 -11.04 6.10 14.58
N GLU A 120 -12.22 6.31 15.17
CA GLU A 120 -12.82 5.55 16.29
C GLU A 120 -12.08 5.52 17.64
N SER A 121 -12.60 6.36 18.57
CA SER A 121 -12.47 6.19 20.03
C SER A 121 -13.50 5.19 20.56
#